data_AF-A0A7X8ACZ5-F1
#
_entry.id   AF-A0A7X8ACZ5-F1
#
_cell.length_a   1.000
_cell.length_b   1.000
_cell.length_c   1.000
_cell.angle_alpha   90.00
_cell.angle_beta   90.00
_cell.angle_gamma   90.00
#
_symmetry.space_group_name_H-M   'P 1'
#
loop_
_entity.id
_entity.type
_entity.pdbx_description
1 polymer ?
#
loop_
_entity_poly.entity_id
_entity_poly.type
_entity_poly.pdbx_seq_one_letter_code
_entity_poly.pdbx_strand_id
1 'polypeptide(L)'
;MEMAELGAAANEKRHFPVSDQLKQREARRWLKSLGYKPSLLDRFEEKGLVGKERIGTGRNSPLYYSRLEIQSALNALKMDGYVNKYQGA
;
A
#
# COMPACT_ATOMS: atom_id res chain seq x y z
N MET A 1 12.49 7.53 -19.20
CA MET A 1 11.06 7.20 -19.40
C MET A 1 10.47 6.69 -18.08
N GLU A 2 10.70 7.40 -16.97
CA GLU A 2 10.42 6.88 -15.61
C GLU A 2 10.08 8.00 -14.60
N MET A 3 9.58 9.14 -15.09
CA MET A 3 9.19 10.30 -14.26
C MET A 3 7.74 10.76 -14.55
N ALA A 4 7.18 10.40 -15.71
CA ALA A 4 5.81 10.77 -16.09
C ALA A 4 4.74 9.92 -15.36
N GLU A 5 5.06 8.68 -15.00
CA GLU A 5 4.11 7.79 -14.32
C GLU A 5 3.81 8.21 -12.88
N LEU A 6 4.79 8.82 -12.20
CA LEU A 6 4.63 9.32 -10.83
C LEU A 6 3.66 10.51 -10.77
N GLY A 7 3.64 11.36 -11.81
CA GLY A 7 2.68 12.45 -11.94
C GLY A 7 1.25 11.96 -12.24
N ALA A 8 1.10 10.91 -13.05
CA ALA A 8 -0.19 10.32 -13.35
C ALA A 8 -0.85 9.69 -12.11
N ALA A 9 -0.09 8.93 -11.31
CA ALA A 9 -0.59 8.31 -10.08
C ALA A 9 -1.01 9.35 -9.01
N ALA A 10 -0.30 10.49 -8.94
CA ALA A 10 -0.67 11.60 -8.05
C ALA A 10 -1.95 12.33 -8.53
N ASN A 11 -2.15 12.44 -9.85
CA ASN A 11 -3.35 13.05 -10.43
C ASN A 11 -4.58 12.15 -10.32
N GLU A 12 -4.41 10.83 -10.44
CA GLU A 12 -5.49 9.85 -10.31
C GLU A 12 -6.09 9.83 -8.89
N LYS A 13 -5.26 10.09 -7.87
CA LYS A 13 -5.69 10.26 -6.47
C LYS A 13 -6.60 11.48 -6.25
N ARG A 14 -6.48 12.52 -7.09
CA ARG A 14 -7.36 13.71 -7.06
C ARG A 14 -8.67 13.50 -7.81
N HIS A 15 -8.68 12.65 -8.84
CA HIS A 15 -9.83 12.49 -9.72
C HIS A 15 -10.75 11.30 -9.35
N PHE A 16 -10.24 10.24 -8.72
CA PHE A 16 -11.03 9.03 -8.43
C PHE A 16 -10.70 8.39 -7.05
N PRO A 17 -11.12 9.00 -5.93
CA PRO A 17 -10.87 8.46 -4.58
C PRO A 17 -11.51 7.07 -4.34
N VAL A 18 -12.56 6.72 -5.09
CA VAL A 18 -13.28 5.44 -4.94
C VAL A 18 -12.48 4.25 -5.49
N SER A 19 -11.57 4.46 -6.45
CA SER A 19 -10.77 3.39 -7.07
C SER A 19 -9.49 3.05 -6.30
N ASP A 20 -9.08 3.89 -5.33
CA ASP A 20 -7.88 3.67 -4.51
C ASP A 20 -8.16 2.85 -3.25
N GLN A 21 -9.43 2.69 -2.86
CA GLN A 21 -9.81 2.00 -1.62
C GLN A 21 -10.00 0.49 -1.85
N LEU A 22 -9.15 -0.32 -1.22
CA LEU A 22 -9.25 -1.78 -1.21
C LEU A 22 -9.79 -2.27 0.13
N LYS A 23 -10.77 -3.17 0.12
CA LYS A 23 -11.15 -3.87 1.37
C LYS A 23 -9.95 -4.66 1.89
N GLN A 24 -9.85 -4.83 3.20
CA GLN A 24 -8.75 -5.59 3.83
C GLN A 24 -8.52 -6.97 3.18
N ARG A 25 -9.60 -7.68 2.86
CA ARG A 25 -9.54 -8.99 2.18
C ARG A 25 -8.94 -8.88 0.77
N GLU A 26 -9.28 -7.83 0.03
CA GLU A 26 -8.78 -7.58 -1.32
C GLU A 26 -7.32 -7.16 -1.28
N ALA A 27 -6.94 -6.27 -0.36
CA ALA A 27 -5.54 -5.89 -0.12
C ALA A 27 -4.67 -7.12 0.19
N ARG A 28 -5.13 -8.00 1.08
CA ARG A 28 -4.42 -9.26 1.39
C ARG A 28 -4.32 -10.21 0.19
N ARG A 29 -5.39 -10.33 -0.61
CA ARG A 29 -5.38 -11.14 -1.84
C ARG A 29 -4.44 -10.54 -2.89
N TRP A 30 -4.43 -9.23 -3.02
CA TRP A 30 -3.58 -8.52 -3.96
C TRP A 30 -2.10 -8.66 -3.59
N LEU A 31 -1.75 -8.52 -2.31
CA LEU A 31 -0.39 -8.81 -1.82
C LEU A 31 0.06 -10.23 -2.17
N LYS A 32 -0.82 -11.23 -2.02
CA LYS A 32 -0.51 -12.61 -2.47
C LYS A 32 -0.26 -12.69 -3.97
N SER A 33 -1.07 -12.02 -4.80
CA SER A 33 -0.86 -12.02 -6.26
C SER A 33 0.46 -11.38 -6.67
N LEU A 34 1.00 -10.49 -5.84
CA LEU A 34 2.31 -9.87 -6.02
C LEU A 34 3.47 -10.70 -5.43
N GLY A 35 3.19 -11.87 -4.82
CA GLY A 35 4.17 -12.75 -4.20
C GLY A 35 4.51 -12.41 -2.73
N TYR A 36 3.81 -11.47 -2.11
CA TYR A 36 4.02 -11.09 -0.72
C TYR A 36 3.10 -11.85 0.25
N LYS A 37 3.57 -12.04 1.49
CA LYS A 37 2.74 -12.62 2.56
C LYS A 37 1.65 -11.63 2.98
N PRO A 38 0.39 -12.07 3.22
CA PRO A 38 -0.69 -11.20 3.71
C PRO A 38 -0.40 -10.48 5.02
N SER A 39 0.46 -11.06 5.86
CA SER A 39 0.90 -10.48 7.13
C SER A 39 1.80 -9.25 6.95
N LEU A 40 2.27 -9.00 5.72
CA LEU A 40 3.01 -7.78 5.41
C LEU A 40 2.13 -6.53 5.57
N LEU A 41 0.83 -6.65 5.31
CA LEU A 41 -0.12 -5.56 5.54
C LEU A 41 -0.15 -5.14 7.01
N ASP A 42 -0.15 -6.13 7.93
CA ASP A 42 -0.15 -5.88 9.37
C ASP A 42 1.16 -5.18 9.79
N ARG A 43 2.31 -5.60 9.24
CA ARG A 43 3.59 -4.92 9.48
C ARG A 43 3.63 -3.48 8.97
N PHE A 44 3.00 -3.20 7.83
CA PHE A 44 2.91 -1.85 7.30
C PHE A 44 2.02 -0.96 8.18
N GLU A 45 0.93 -1.52 8.71
CA GLU A 45 0.07 -0.83 9.68
C GLU A 45 0.82 -0.53 10.99
N GLU A 46 1.51 -1.52 11.57
CA GLU A 46 2.31 -1.35 12.79
C GLU A 46 3.41 -0.29 12.64
N LYS A 47 4.01 -0.19 11.45
CA LYS A 47 5.02 0.84 11.13
C LYS A 47 4.42 2.20 10.77
N GLY A 48 3.10 2.32 10.71
CA GLY A 48 2.41 3.55 10.30
C GLY A 48 2.61 3.93 8.82
N LEU A 49 3.00 2.97 7.97
CA LEU A 49 3.21 3.19 6.53
C LEU A 49 1.91 3.14 5.73
N VAL A 50 0.89 2.46 6.25
CA VAL A 50 -0.42 2.34 5.61
C VAL A 50 -1.50 2.54 6.67
N GLY A 51 -2.49 3.38 6.35
CA GLY A 51 -3.65 3.62 7.18
C GLY A 51 -4.79 2.63 6.88
N LYS A 52 -5.53 2.25 7.92
CA LYS A 52 -6.82 1.56 7.78
C LYS A 52 -7.96 2.54 8.03
N GLU A 53 -8.92 2.56 7.13
CA GLU A 53 -10.14 3.34 7.27
C GLU A 53 -11.32 2.39 7.49
N ARG A 54 -12.14 2.66 8.51
CA ARG A 54 -13.38 1.92 8.73
C ARG A 54 -14.53 2.66 8.07
N ILE A 55 -15.17 2.02 7.10
CA ILE A 55 -16.34 2.62 6.43
C ILE A 55 -17.62 2.06 7.06
N GLY A 56 -18.27 2.89 7.85
CA GLY A 56 -19.54 2.62 8.53
C GLY A 56 -19.44 2.70 10.06
N THR A 57 -20.60 2.80 10.72
CA THR A 57 -20.71 3.03 12.17
C THR A 57 -20.80 1.73 12.99
N GLY A 58 -20.88 0.57 12.33
CA GLY A 58 -20.99 -0.72 12.99
C GLY A 58 -19.64 -1.26 13.45
N ARG A 59 -19.62 -2.03 14.54
CA ARG A 59 -18.42 -2.72 15.02
C ARG A 59 -17.81 -3.69 13.98
N ASN A 60 -18.67 -4.26 13.12
CA ASN A 60 -18.30 -5.16 12.01
C ASN A 60 -18.16 -4.45 10.66
N SER A 61 -18.15 -3.12 10.64
CA SER A 61 -17.97 -2.37 9.40
C SER A 61 -16.62 -2.71 8.75
N PRO A 62 -16.60 -2.92 7.41
CA PRO A 62 -15.40 -3.31 6.69
C PRO A 62 -14.27 -2.29 6.82
N LEU A 63 -13.04 -2.80 6.87
CA LEU A 63 -11.82 -2.01 6.84
C LEU A 63 -11.32 -1.89 5.40
N TYR A 64 -10.91 -0.68 5.05
CA TYR A 64 -10.35 -0.30 3.76
C TYR A 64 -8.92 0.22 3.93
N TYR A 65 -8.14 0.07 2.86
CA TYR A 65 -6.75 0.51 2.77
C TYR A 65 -6.55 1.24 1.46
N SER A 66 -5.70 2.27 1.44
CA SER A 66 -5.27 2.92 0.20
C SER A 66 -4.29 2.02 -0.55
N ARG A 67 -4.61 1.71 -1.81
CA ARG A 67 -3.73 0.94 -2.69
C ARG A 67 -2.40 1.67 -2.91
N LEU A 68 -2.45 2.99 -3.06
CA LEU A 68 -1.28 3.84 -3.21
C LEU A 68 -0.36 3.81 -1.99
N GLU A 69 -0.90 3.82 -0.77
CA GLU A 69 -0.08 3.68 0.44
C GLU A 69 0.60 2.31 0.49
N ILE A 70 -0.14 1.23 0.22
CA ILE A 70 0.43 -0.13 0.16
C ILE A 70 1.56 -0.19 -0.88
N GLN A 71 1.37 0.40 -2.06
CA GLN A 71 2.37 0.42 -3.12
C GLN A 71 3.61 1.24 -2.74
N SER A 72 3.41 2.39 -2.08
CA SER A 72 4.51 3.21 -1.57
C SER A 72 5.32 2.47 -0.50
N ALA A 73 4.66 1.76 0.41
CA ALA A 73 5.30 0.95 1.45
C ALA A 73 6.08 -0.23 0.85
N LEU A 74 5.56 -0.88 -0.20
CA LEU A 74 6.28 -1.91 -0.94
C LEU A 74 7.53 -1.37 -1.64
N ASN A 75 7.43 -0.19 -2.26
CA ASN A 75 8.57 0.45 -2.91
C ASN A 75 9.64 0.87 -1.89
N ALA A 76 9.24 1.43 -0.74
CA ALA A 76 10.14 1.74 0.35
C ALA A 76 10.86 0.48 0.87
N LEU A 77 10.14 -0.64 1.03
CA LEU A 77 10.72 -1.92 1.44
C LEU A 77 11.72 -2.48 0.41
N LYS A 78 11.43 -2.33 -0.89
CA LYS A 78 12.39 -2.69 -1.94
C LYS A 78 13.64 -1.82 -1.88
N MET A 79 13.48 -0.50 -1.77
CA MET A 79 14.59 0.44 -1.70
C MET A 79 15.47 0.23 -0.47
N ASP A 80 14.88 -0.05 0.70
CA ASP A 80 15.61 -0.41 1.92
C ASP A 80 16.52 -1.65 1.71
N GLY A 81 16.03 -2.65 0.98
CA GLY A 81 16.81 -3.81 0.58
C GLY A 81 17.93 -3.53 -0.42
N TYR A 82 17.83 -2.45 -1.21
CA TYR A 82 18.91 -1.99 -2.09
C TYR A 82 19.93 -1.15 -1.32
N VAL A 83 19.50 -0.19 -0.49
CA VAL A 83 20.38 0.69 0.28
C VAL A 83 21.24 -0.11 1.26
N ASN A 84 20.65 -1.09 1.96
CA ASN A 84 21.42 -1.97 2.86
C ASN A 84 22.46 -2.86 2.15
N LYS A 85 22.31 -3.13 0.84
CA LYS A 85 23.32 -3.87 0.06
C LYS A 85 24.54 -3.03 -0.30
N TYR A 86 24.41 -1.70 -0.35
CA TYR A 86 25.51 -0.79 -0.70
C TYR A 86 26.24 -0.21 0.52
N GLN A 87 25.69 -0.32 1.73
CA GLN A 87 26.34 0.12 2.97
C GLN A 87 27.25 -0.96 3.61
N GLY A 88 27.36 -2.13 2.98
CA GLY A 88 28.13 -3.28 3.48
C GLY A 88 29.25 -3.76 2.54
N ALA A 89 29.78 -2.91 1.68
CA ALA A 89 30.92 -3.22 0.80
C ALA A 89 32.10 -2.25 1.03
#